data_AF-A0A1Q2TY94-F1
#
_entry.id   AF-A0A1Q2TY94-F1
#
_cell.length_a   1.000
_cell.length_b   1.000
_cell.length_c   1.000
_cell.angle_alpha   90.00
_cell.angle_beta   90.00
_cell.angle_gamma   90.00
#
_symmetry.space_group_name_H-M   'P 1'
#
loop_
_entity.id
_entity.type
_entity.pdbx_description
1 polymer ?
#
loop_
_entity_poly.entity_id
_entity_poly.type
_entity_poly.pdbx_seq_one_letter_code
_entity_poly.pdbx_strand_id
1 'polypeptide(L)'
;MDAASLIYAKAYNQSRFLSNSELDCLRKCVADGLANIEAAQEITNNCDSLIQESYEAIRNDFPEHASKIEDWQKKCRRDIDYFLRVITYCLVSENTSLLNKYFLNDIDLALHIDCLVLALSTILKSNFISKQSLEIITPYVNHIISNIIRSSEAQLFSEVTSDEFPRKWPEELAEFYGSIQDESFDRQPQPEIGGREEL
;
A
#
# COMPACT_ATOMS: atom_id res chain seq x y z
N MET A 1 1.92 -14.63 2.30
CA MET A 1 0.97 -15.66 1.88
C MET A 1 0.32 -15.12 0.62
N ASP A 2 0.26 -15.88 -0.46
CA ASP A 2 -0.36 -15.44 -1.73
C ASP A 2 -1.89 -15.65 -1.71
N ALA A 3 -2.60 -15.13 -2.71
CA ALA A 3 -4.07 -15.24 -2.79
C ALA A 3 -4.56 -16.70 -2.80
N ALA A 4 -3.89 -17.57 -3.56
CA ALA A 4 -4.24 -18.99 -3.62
C ALA A 4 -4.09 -19.69 -2.26
N SER A 5 -3.01 -19.38 -1.51
CA SER A 5 -2.81 -19.93 -0.17
C SER A 5 -3.88 -19.47 0.81
N LEU A 6 -4.40 -18.23 0.69
CA LEU A 6 -5.51 -17.77 1.54
C LEU A 6 -6.81 -18.54 1.26
N ILE A 7 -7.09 -18.83 -0.01
CA ILE A 7 -8.26 -19.63 -0.41
C ILE A 7 -8.14 -21.05 0.17
N TYR A 8 -6.98 -21.69 0.01
CA TYR A 8 -6.69 -22.99 0.63
C TYR A 8 -6.85 -22.96 2.16
N ALA A 9 -6.28 -21.96 2.83
CA ALA A 9 -6.32 -21.85 4.28
C ALA A 9 -7.76 -21.76 4.82
N LYS A 10 -8.66 -21.09 4.10
CA LYS A 10 -10.08 -21.03 4.45
C LYS A 10 -10.75 -22.41 4.43
N ALA A 11 -10.54 -23.20 3.38
CA ALA A 11 -11.08 -24.55 3.28
C ALA A 11 -10.46 -25.50 4.32
N TYR A 12 -9.14 -25.41 4.51
CA TYR A 12 -8.39 -26.19 5.49
C TYR A 12 -8.88 -25.95 6.93
N ASN A 13 -9.03 -24.67 7.32
CA ASN A 13 -9.52 -24.31 8.66
C ASN A 13 -10.95 -24.79 8.93
N GLN A 14 -11.72 -25.05 7.87
CA GLN A 14 -13.07 -25.60 7.94
C GLN A 14 -13.11 -27.13 7.79
N SER A 15 -11.95 -27.79 7.68
CA SER A 15 -11.80 -29.24 7.48
C SER A 15 -12.67 -29.77 6.33
N ARG A 16 -12.77 -29.00 5.24
CA ARG A 16 -13.55 -29.37 4.05
C ARG A 16 -12.71 -29.28 2.78
N PHE A 17 -13.20 -29.94 1.74
CA PHE A 17 -12.67 -29.76 0.40
C PHE A 17 -13.02 -28.38 -0.17
N LEU A 18 -12.28 -28.00 -1.22
CA LEU A 18 -12.54 -26.77 -1.97
C LEU A 18 -13.95 -26.82 -2.58
N SER A 19 -14.72 -25.75 -2.39
CA SER A 19 -16.04 -25.60 -3.00
C SER A 19 -15.93 -24.97 -4.39
N ASN A 20 -17.00 -25.07 -5.20
CA ASN A 20 -17.05 -24.40 -6.51
C ASN A 20 -16.76 -22.89 -6.41
N SER A 21 -17.25 -22.22 -5.34
CA SER A 21 -16.97 -20.81 -5.09
C SER A 21 -15.48 -20.50 -4.93
N GLU A 22 -14.71 -21.38 -4.29
CA GLU A 22 -13.26 -21.19 -4.11
C GLU A 22 -12.49 -21.50 -5.39
N LEU A 23 -12.95 -22.49 -6.16
CA LEU A 23 -12.41 -22.78 -7.48
C LEU A 23 -12.66 -21.61 -8.44
N ASP A 24 -13.82 -20.96 -8.36
CA ASP A 24 -14.13 -19.78 -9.16
C ASP A 24 -13.25 -18.58 -8.75
N CYS A 25 -12.99 -18.39 -7.45
CA CYS A 25 -12.02 -17.39 -6.99
C CYS A 25 -10.61 -17.67 -7.53
N LEU A 26 -10.14 -18.93 -7.50
CA LEU A 26 -8.83 -19.30 -8.05
C LEU A 26 -8.74 -19.06 -9.56
N ARG A 27 -9.81 -19.36 -10.32
CA ARG A 27 -9.87 -19.08 -11.76
C ARG A 27 -9.75 -17.59 -12.04
N LYS A 28 -10.40 -16.75 -11.21
CA LYS A 28 -10.28 -15.30 -11.32
C LYS A 28 -8.84 -14.83 -11.08
N CYS A 29 -8.19 -15.29 -10.01
CA CYS A 29 -6.77 -14.99 -9.75
C CYS A 29 -5.87 -15.33 -10.95
N VAL A 30 -6.07 -16.51 -11.56
CA VAL A 30 -5.28 -16.90 -12.74
C VAL A 30 -5.57 -15.99 -13.95
N ALA A 31 -6.82 -15.56 -14.13
CA ALA A 31 -7.20 -14.67 -15.22
C ALA A 31 -6.62 -13.26 -15.04
N ASP A 32 -6.67 -12.72 -13.83
CA ASP A 32 -6.15 -11.38 -13.48
C ASP A 32 -4.61 -11.37 -13.45
N GLY A 33 -3.98 -12.51 -13.14
CA GLY A 33 -2.54 -12.66 -13.00
C GLY A 33 -1.71 -12.23 -14.22
N LEU A 34 -2.23 -12.40 -15.44
CA LEU A 34 -1.53 -11.91 -16.65
C LEU A 34 -1.39 -10.38 -16.65
N ALA A 35 -2.48 -9.67 -16.35
CA ALA A 35 -2.48 -8.21 -16.29
C ALA A 35 -1.61 -7.70 -15.12
N ASN A 36 -1.60 -8.43 -13.99
CA ASN A 36 -0.72 -8.12 -12.85
C ASN A 36 0.77 -8.26 -13.21
N ILE A 37 1.14 -9.29 -14.00
CA ILE A 37 2.51 -9.48 -14.48
C ILE A 37 2.91 -8.38 -15.47
N GLU A 38 2.02 -7.99 -16.38
CA GLU A 38 2.26 -6.89 -17.32
C GLU A 38 2.52 -5.57 -16.57
N ALA A 39 1.69 -5.25 -15.56
CA ALA A 39 1.88 -4.08 -14.72
C ALA A 39 3.20 -4.12 -13.93
N ALA A 40 3.57 -5.28 -13.38
CA ALA A 40 4.85 -5.46 -12.70
C ALA A 40 6.05 -5.30 -13.65
N GLN A 41 5.91 -5.73 -14.91
CA GLN A 41 6.93 -5.59 -15.92
C GLN A 41 7.09 -4.12 -16.35
N GLU A 42 6.01 -3.35 -16.46
CA GLU A 42 6.08 -1.91 -16.72
C GLU A 42 6.84 -1.18 -15.60
N ILE A 43 6.56 -1.48 -14.33
CA ILE A 43 7.32 -0.92 -13.19
C ILE A 43 8.80 -1.28 -13.33
N THR A 44 9.10 -2.55 -13.62
CA THR A 44 10.49 -3.05 -13.71
C THR A 44 11.25 -2.36 -14.85
N ASN A 45 10.62 -2.21 -16.01
CA ASN A 45 11.24 -1.59 -17.19
C ASN A 45 11.48 -0.08 -17.01
N ASN A 46 10.67 0.59 -16.19
CA ASN A 46 10.73 2.03 -15.96
C ASN A 46 11.29 2.40 -14.58
N CYS A 47 11.88 1.45 -13.84
CA CYS A 47 12.26 1.62 -12.44
C CYS A 47 13.18 2.83 -12.23
N ASP A 48 14.25 2.97 -13.03
CA ASP A 48 15.20 4.08 -12.91
C ASP A 48 14.53 5.44 -13.14
N SER A 49 13.62 5.53 -14.11
CA SER A 49 12.87 6.76 -14.41
C SER A 49 11.90 7.13 -13.29
N LEU A 50 11.18 6.14 -12.75
CA LEU A 50 10.27 6.33 -11.62
C LEU A 50 11.03 6.78 -10.36
N ILE A 51 12.17 6.15 -10.06
CA ILE A 51 13.04 6.54 -8.94
C ILE A 51 13.55 7.96 -9.12
N GLN A 52 13.98 8.32 -10.33
CA GLN A 52 14.46 9.66 -10.63
C GLN A 52 13.37 10.72 -10.43
N GLU A 53 12.19 10.51 -10.99
CA GLU A 53 11.06 11.45 -10.92
C GLU A 53 10.59 11.64 -9.47
N SER A 54 10.41 10.53 -8.72
CA SER A 54 10.03 10.62 -7.30
C SER A 54 11.12 11.27 -6.45
N TYR A 55 12.40 10.99 -6.71
CA TYR A 55 13.50 11.65 -6.01
C TYR A 55 13.52 13.16 -6.25
N GLU A 56 13.29 13.60 -7.49
CA GLU A 56 13.23 15.03 -7.83
C GLU A 56 12.05 15.72 -7.16
N ALA A 57 10.88 15.09 -7.14
CA ALA A 57 9.71 15.59 -6.42
C ALA A 57 10.01 15.78 -4.92
N ILE A 58 10.57 14.76 -4.27
CA ILE A 58 10.95 14.85 -2.85
C ILE A 58 11.99 15.94 -2.62
N ARG A 59 12.99 16.05 -3.48
CA ARG A 59 14.04 17.07 -3.34
C ARG A 59 13.48 18.49 -3.42
N ASN A 60 12.45 18.70 -4.23
CA ASN A 60 11.82 20.01 -4.40
C ASN A 60 10.93 20.37 -3.20
N ASP A 61 10.14 19.40 -2.70
CA ASP A 61 9.16 19.64 -1.64
C ASP A 61 9.79 19.59 -0.24
N PHE A 62 10.91 18.86 -0.07
CA PHE A 62 11.57 18.60 1.20
C PHE A 62 13.10 18.90 1.17
N PRO A 63 13.52 20.13 0.79
CA PRO A 63 14.93 20.46 0.59
C PRO A 63 15.80 20.34 1.86
N GLU A 64 15.21 20.51 3.05
CA GLU A 64 15.90 20.44 4.34
C GLU A 64 16.38 19.03 4.70
N HIS A 65 15.73 17.98 4.20
CA HIS A 65 16.12 16.60 4.48
C HIS A 65 17.47 16.24 3.84
N ALA A 66 17.74 16.78 2.64
CA ALA A 66 19.00 16.58 1.94
C ALA A 66 20.22 17.08 2.72
N SER A 67 20.03 18.08 3.58
CA SER A 67 21.12 18.69 4.38
C SER A 67 21.43 17.96 5.69
N LYS A 68 20.49 17.15 6.20
CA LYS A 68 20.55 16.54 7.54
C LYS A 68 21.03 15.09 7.54
N ILE A 69 20.95 14.40 6.40
CA ILE A 69 21.23 12.97 6.30
C ILE A 69 22.46 12.79 5.41
N GLU A 70 23.52 12.20 5.97
CA GLU A 70 24.66 11.75 5.17
C GLU A 70 24.22 10.65 4.19
N ASP A 71 24.69 10.76 2.95
CA ASP A 71 24.28 9.92 1.82
C ASP A 71 22.77 9.93 1.53
N TRP A 72 22.07 11.02 1.88
CA TRP A 72 20.62 11.15 1.72
C TRP A 72 20.14 10.73 0.33
N GLN A 73 20.79 11.21 -0.73
CA GLN A 73 20.40 10.87 -2.10
C GLN A 73 20.41 9.35 -2.35
N LYS A 74 21.44 8.66 -1.89
CA LYS A 74 21.60 7.21 -2.08
C LYS A 74 20.56 6.45 -1.28
N LYS A 75 20.34 6.83 -0.03
CA LYS A 75 19.34 6.19 0.85
C LYS A 75 17.91 6.45 0.37
N CYS A 76 17.62 7.67 -0.08
CA CYS A 76 16.33 8.04 -0.66
C CYS A 76 15.96 7.17 -1.86
N ARG A 77 16.88 7.06 -2.82
CA ARG A 77 16.67 6.22 -4.00
C ARG A 77 16.54 4.74 -3.66
N ARG A 78 17.32 4.24 -2.69
CA ARG A 78 17.21 2.88 -2.18
C ARG A 78 15.82 2.60 -1.60
N ASP A 79 15.28 3.52 -0.82
CA ASP A 79 13.97 3.34 -0.18
C ASP A 79 12.85 3.37 -1.24
N ILE A 80 12.93 4.26 -2.25
CA ILE A 80 11.98 4.27 -3.38
C ILE A 80 12.04 2.96 -4.18
N ASP A 81 13.24 2.49 -4.55
CA ASP A 81 13.46 1.21 -5.23
C ASP A 81 12.84 0.04 -4.45
N TYR A 82 13.06 0.04 -3.13
CA TYR A 82 12.49 -0.96 -2.25
C TYR A 82 10.96 -1.01 -2.34
N PHE A 83 10.27 0.15 -2.29
CA PHE A 83 8.81 0.17 -2.43
C PHE A 83 8.33 -0.27 -3.80
N LEU A 84 9.02 0.11 -4.88
CA LEU A 84 8.69 -0.38 -6.22
C LEU A 84 8.78 -1.91 -6.29
N ARG A 85 9.85 -2.51 -5.74
CA ARG A 85 10.00 -3.96 -5.67
C ARG A 85 8.88 -4.60 -4.86
N VAL A 86 8.56 -4.04 -3.71
CA VAL A 86 7.48 -4.52 -2.85
C VAL A 86 6.12 -4.49 -3.58
N ILE A 87 5.82 -3.42 -4.33
CA ILE A 87 4.63 -3.32 -5.17
C ILE A 87 4.62 -4.45 -6.20
N THR A 88 5.74 -4.71 -6.90
CA THR A 88 5.81 -5.81 -7.88
C THR A 88 5.55 -7.18 -7.25
N TYR A 89 6.01 -7.42 -6.02
CA TYR A 89 5.72 -8.66 -5.31
C TYR A 89 4.25 -8.79 -4.94
N CYS A 90 3.61 -7.69 -4.54
CA CYS A 90 2.17 -7.66 -4.25
C CYS A 90 1.31 -7.91 -5.48
N LEU A 91 1.71 -7.37 -6.64
CA LEU A 91 1.05 -7.66 -7.92
C LEU A 91 1.11 -9.15 -8.25
N VAL A 92 2.31 -9.75 -8.21
CA VAL A 92 2.51 -11.16 -8.58
C VAL A 92 1.86 -12.13 -7.59
N SER A 93 1.82 -11.78 -6.30
CA SER A 93 1.21 -12.62 -5.27
C SER A 93 -0.29 -12.36 -5.04
N GLU A 94 -0.84 -11.34 -5.72
CA GLU A 94 -2.20 -10.82 -5.56
C GLU A 94 -2.59 -10.58 -4.10
N ASN A 95 -1.62 -10.10 -3.31
CA ASN A 95 -1.79 -10.00 -1.87
C ASN A 95 -0.94 -8.89 -1.23
N THR A 96 -1.54 -8.15 -0.31
CA THR A 96 -0.90 -7.09 0.47
C THR A 96 -0.22 -7.59 1.75
N SER A 97 -0.33 -8.88 2.09
CA SER A 97 0.25 -9.48 3.30
C SER A 97 1.78 -9.38 3.34
N LEU A 98 2.44 -9.29 2.17
CA LEU A 98 3.88 -9.06 2.09
C LEU A 98 4.24 -7.65 2.56
N LEU A 99 3.35 -6.67 2.41
CA LEU A 99 3.54 -5.31 2.91
C LEU A 99 3.72 -5.34 4.43
N ASN A 100 2.77 -5.92 5.17
CA ASN A 100 2.84 -5.95 6.63
C ASN A 100 4.07 -6.68 7.16
N LYS A 101 4.50 -7.76 6.48
CA LYS A 101 5.63 -8.58 6.93
C LYS A 101 6.97 -7.86 6.78
N TYR A 102 7.17 -7.12 5.69
CA TYR A 102 8.44 -6.47 5.38
C TYR A 102 8.47 -4.98 5.74
N PHE A 103 7.32 -4.35 5.96
CA PHE A 103 7.20 -2.94 6.31
C PHE A 103 7.32 -2.68 7.81
N LEU A 104 6.62 -3.46 8.65
CA LEU A 104 6.43 -3.11 10.07
C LEU A 104 7.57 -3.52 11.00
N ASN A 105 8.47 -4.40 10.56
CA ASN A 105 9.38 -5.07 11.49
C ASN A 105 10.81 -4.52 11.52
N ASP A 106 11.31 -3.85 10.47
CA ASP A 106 12.77 -3.62 10.38
C ASP A 106 13.23 -2.46 9.44
N ILE A 107 12.35 -1.62 8.89
CA ILE A 107 12.84 -0.57 7.98
C ILE A 107 13.33 0.64 8.78
N ASP A 108 14.65 0.76 8.91
CA ASP A 108 15.34 2.03 9.17
C ASP A 108 15.19 2.93 7.93
N LEU A 109 13.97 3.47 7.79
CA LEU A 109 13.59 4.39 6.73
C LEU A 109 14.47 5.63 6.86
N ALA A 110 15.32 5.84 5.87
CA ALA A 110 16.07 7.09 5.80
C ALA A 110 15.13 8.24 5.40
N LEU A 111 13.99 7.92 4.78
CA LEU A 111 12.95 8.87 4.46
C LEU A 111 11.97 9.09 5.59
N HIS A 112 11.63 10.36 5.79
CA HIS A 112 10.45 10.73 6.52
C HIS A 112 9.20 10.16 5.83
N ILE A 113 8.17 9.87 6.61
CA ILE A 113 6.91 9.28 6.13
C ILE A 113 6.30 10.11 5.00
N ASP A 114 6.31 11.44 5.15
CA ASP A 114 5.78 12.35 4.11
C ASP A 114 6.54 12.22 2.78
N CYS A 115 7.85 12.02 2.82
CA CYS A 115 8.65 11.81 1.60
C CYS A 115 8.24 10.51 0.90
N LEU A 116 7.93 9.44 1.64
CA LEU A 116 7.45 8.17 1.07
C LEU A 116 6.06 8.33 0.45
N VAL A 117 5.15 9.00 1.15
CA VAL A 117 3.80 9.27 0.65
C VAL A 117 3.88 10.09 -0.64
N LEU A 118 4.75 11.11 -0.67
CA LEU A 118 5.01 11.89 -1.88
C LEU A 118 5.59 11.01 -3.00
N ALA A 119 6.62 10.21 -2.73
CA ALA A 119 7.24 9.33 -3.73
C ALA A 119 6.24 8.39 -4.39
N LEU A 120 5.38 7.76 -3.59
CA LEU A 120 4.33 6.84 -4.03
C LEU A 120 3.24 7.57 -4.81
N SER A 121 2.86 8.76 -4.37
CA SER A 121 1.89 9.61 -5.08
C SER A 121 2.43 10.07 -6.44
N THR A 122 3.72 10.37 -6.53
CA THR A 122 4.40 10.73 -7.79
C THR A 122 4.39 9.55 -8.76
N ILE A 123 4.66 8.31 -8.29
CA ILE A 123 4.58 7.11 -9.13
C ILE A 123 3.20 6.95 -9.76
N LEU A 124 2.12 7.19 -9.01
CA LEU A 124 0.74 7.13 -9.54
C LEU A 124 0.41 8.23 -10.56
N LYS A 125 1.16 9.34 -10.55
CA LYS A 125 1.01 10.46 -11.50
C LYS A 125 1.98 10.37 -12.67
N SER A 126 2.91 9.41 -12.65
CA SER A 126 3.95 9.28 -13.66
C SER A 126 3.36 8.91 -15.02
N ASN A 127 4.02 9.38 -16.09
CA ASN A 127 3.65 9.04 -17.47
C ASN A 127 4.37 7.78 -17.99
N PHE A 128 5.18 7.13 -17.14
CA PHE A 128 5.97 5.95 -17.51
C PHE A 128 5.16 4.64 -17.46
N ILE A 129 4.01 4.65 -16.77
CA ILE A 129 3.13 3.50 -16.58
C ILE A 129 1.86 3.73 -17.41
N SER A 130 1.39 2.70 -18.10
CA SER A 130 0.16 2.74 -18.87
C SER A 130 -1.06 2.93 -17.95
N LYS A 131 -2.13 3.52 -18.49
CA LYS A 131 -3.37 3.75 -17.72
C LYS A 131 -3.95 2.45 -17.15
N GLN A 132 -3.91 1.37 -17.94
CA GLN A 132 -4.39 0.06 -17.51
C GLN A 132 -3.58 -0.48 -16.33
N SER A 133 -2.24 -0.40 -16.41
CA SER A 133 -1.37 -0.82 -15.32
C SER A 133 -1.56 0.05 -14.08
N LEU A 134 -1.79 1.37 -14.24
CA LEU A 134 -2.10 2.27 -13.12
C LEU A 134 -3.38 1.88 -12.38
N GLU A 135 -4.46 1.48 -13.07
CA GLU A 135 -5.69 1.00 -12.44
C GLU A 135 -5.44 -0.21 -11.53
N ILE A 136 -4.53 -1.10 -11.95
CA ILE A 136 -4.14 -2.30 -11.20
C ILE A 136 -3.23 -1.94 -10.02
N ILE A 137 -2.27 -1.04 -10.21
CA ILE A 137 -1.24 -0.68 -9.21
C ILE A 137 -1.81 0.20 -8.10
N THR A 138 -2.71 1.12 -8.43
CA THR A 138 -3.31 2.11 -7.51
C THR A 138 -3.80 1.53 -6.19
N PRO A 139 -4.62 0.45 -6.15
CA PRO A 139 -5.09 -0.10 -4.88
C PRO A 139 -3.94 -0.61 -3.98
N TYR A 140 -2.87 -1.17 -4.56
CA TYR A 140 -1.71 -1.62 -3.78
C TYR A 140 -0.95 -0.44 -3.19
N VAL A 141 -0.71 0.61 -4.00
CA VAL A 141 -0.01 1.82 -3.55
C VAL A 141 -0.81 2.54 -2.46
N ASN A 142 -2.12 2.70 -2.64
CA ASN A 142 -3.00 3.32 -1.64
C ASN A 142 -3.06 2.54 -0.33
N HIS A 143 -2.99 1.20 -0.41
CA HIS A 143 -2.91 0.35 0.78
C HIS A 143 -1.59 0.55 1.52
N ILE A 144 -0.47 0.68 0.80
CA ILE A 144 0.84 1.00 1.40
C ILE A 144 0.78 2.36 2.10
N ILE A 145 0.31 3.40 1.42
CA ILE A 145 0.20 4.76 1.97
C ILE A 145 -0.64 4.75 3.25
N SER A 146 -1.83 4.13 3.21
CA SER A 146 -2.72 4.03 4.37
C SER A 146 -2.05 3.33 5.57
N ASN A 147 -1.30 2.25 5.32
CA ASN A 147 -0.61 1.52 6.38
C ASN A 147 0.58 2.30 6.95
N ILE A 148 1.32 3.03 6.12
CA ILE A 148 2.40 3.92 6.57
C ILE A 148 1.82 4.98 7.53
N ILE A 149 0.76 5.67 7.10
CA ILE A 149 0.12 6.73 7.90
C ILE A 149 -0.38 6.16 9.22
N ARG A 150 -1.11 5.05 9.19
CA ARG A 150 -1.61 4.40 10.41
C ARG A 150 -0.49 3.94 11.34
N SER A 151 0.63 3.45 10.80
CA SER A 151 1.79 3.05 11.61
C SER A 151 2.42 4.25 12.31
N SER A 152 2.46 5.41 11.64
CA SER A 152 2.95 6.66 12.22
C SER A 152 2.10 7.11 13.41
N GLU A 153 0.78 7.04 13.26
CA GLU A 153 -0.16 7.39 14.33
C GLU A 153 -0.02 6.42 15.52
N ALA A 154 0.15 5.13 15.26
CA ALA A 154 0.34 4.13 16.31
C ALA A 154 1.65 4.31 17.10
N GLN A 155 2.74 4.71 16.42
CA GLN A 155 4.01 5.03 17.08
C GLN A 155 3.89 6.30 17.93
N LEU A 156 3.24 7.35 17.42
CA LEU A 156 2.95 8.58 18.17
C LEU A 156 2.15 8.29 19.45
N PHE A 157 1.17 7.38 19.41
CA PHE A 157 0.41 6.99 20.62
C PHE A 157 1.20 6.18 21.64
N SER A 158 2.27 5.48 21.22
CA SER A 158 3.17 4.77 22.14
C SER A 158 4.24 5.67 22.77
N GLU A 159 4.65 6.73 22.08
CA GLU A 159 5.64 7.72 22.55
C GLU A 159 5.03 8.83 23.42
N VAL A 160 3.71 9.03 23.39
CA VAL A 160 2.98 10.00 24.26
C VAL A 160 2.83 9.51 25.72
N THR A 161 3.84 8.77 26.21
CA THR A 161 4.06 8.52 27.65
C THR A 161 5.48 8.88 28.10
N SER A 162 6.09 9.93 27.55
CA SER A 162 7.11 10.68 28.28
C SER A 162 7.30 12.07 27.70
N ASP A 163 6.59 13.02 28.33
CA ASP A 163 6.92 14.43 28.51
C ASP A 163 7.52 15.25 27.35
N GLU A 164 6.71 16.22 26.92
CA GLU A 164 7.02 17.45 26.19
C GLU A 164 7.31 17.38 24.68
N PHE A 165 6.28 17.69 23.86
CA PHE A 165 6.51 18.50 22.66
C PHE A 165 5.34 19.46 22.33
N PRO A 166 5.62 20.74 22.02
CA PRO A 166 4.60 21.77 21.87
C PRO A 166 3.91 21.75 20.50
N ARG A 167 2.63 22.12 20.57
CA ARG A 167 1.62 22.18 19.52
C ARG A 167 2.01 23.12 18.38
N LYS A 168 1.98 22.64 17.14
CA LYS A 168 1.39 23.32 15.98
C LYS A 168 1.24 22.35 14.81
N TRP A 169 0.10 21.64 14.75
CA TRP A 169 -0.78 21.53 13.58
C TRP A 169 -2.02 20.69 13.91
N PRO A 170 -3.25 21.18 13.66
CA PRO A 170 -4.18 20.39 12.83
C PRO A 170 -5.24 21.24 12.06
N GLU A 171 -4.84 22.13 11.15
CA GLU A 171 -5.82 22.86 10.30
C GLU A 171 -5.67 22.54 8.80
N GLU A 172 -4.44 22.43 8.27
CA GLU A 172 -4.23 22.20 6.82
C GLU A 172 -4.51 20.76 6.35
N LEU A 173 -4.40 19.76 7.22
CA LEU A 173 -4.68 18.36 6.85
C LEU A 173 -6.19 18.08 6.76
N ALA A 174 -7.02 18.82 7.50
CA ALA A 174 -8.47 18.65 7.46
C ALA A 174 -9.06 19.04 6.09
N GLU A 175 -8.48 20.06 5.44
CA GLU A 175 -8.89 20.47 4.09
C GLU A 175 -8.43 19.48 3.01
N PHE A 176 -7.25 18.88 3.18
CA PHE A 176 -6.73 17.88 2.24
C PHE A 176 -7.55 16.57 2.28
N TYR A 177 -7.84 16.04 3.48
CA TYR A 177 -8.60 14.80 3.65
C TYR A 177 -10.12 14.98 3.47
N GLY A 178 -10.67 16.18 3.71
CA GLY A 178 -12.06 16.51 3.44
C GLY A 178 -12.44 16.44 1.95
N SER A 179 -11.46 16.51 1.05
CA SER A 179 -11.67 16.41 -0.41
C SER A 179 -11.72 14.97 -0.95
N ILE A 180 -11.34 13.97 -0.13
CA ILE A 180 -11.24 12.56 -0.54
C ILE A 180 -12.49 11.76 -0.10
N GLN A 181 -13.32 12.31 0.78
CA GLN A 181 -14.58 11.70 1.17
C GLN A 181 -15.75 12.31 0.41
N ASP A 182 -15.97 11.86 -0.84
CA ASP A 182 -17.36 11.70 -1.27
C ASP A 182 -17.57 10.56 -2.27
N GLU A 183 -18.53 9.73 -1.88
CA GLU A 183 -19.33 8.74 -2.61
C GLU A 183 -18.73 7.41 -3.10
N SER A 184 -19.17 6.37 -2.39
CA SER A 184 -19.54 5.01 -2.86
C SER A 184 -18.60 3.83 -2.58
N PHE A 185 -18.25 3.60 -1.31
CA PHE A 185 -17.91 2.23 -0.88
C PHE A 185 -18.31 1.94 0.57
N ASP A 186 -19.61 1.99 0.87
CA ASP A 186 -20.22 1.10 1.88
C ASP A 186 -21.73 1.29 1.93
N ARG A 187 -22.49 0.42 1.25
CA ARG A 187 -23.78 -0.15 1.73
C ARG A 187 -24.10 -1.42 0.95
N GLN A 188 -23.82 -2.57 1.56
CA GLN A 188 -24.68 -3.74 1.41
C GLN A 188 -25.09 -4.18 2.83
N PRO A 189 -26.39 -4.33 3.12
CA PRO A 189 -26.87 -4.67 4.46
C PRO A 189 -26.49 -6.11 4.81
N GLN A 190 -26.11 -6.34 6.08
CA GLN A 190 -25.83 -7.67 6.60
C GLN A 190 -27.11 -8.52 6.65
N PRO A 191 -27.05 -9.83 6.34
CA PRO A 191 -28.17 -10.73 6.58
C PRO A 191 -28.28 -11.05 8.07
N GLU A 192 -29.43 -10.74 8.66
CA GLU A 192 -29.78 -11.14 10.02
C GLU A 192 -29.94 -12.67 10.10
N ILE A 193 -29.22 -13.29 11.03
CA ILE A 193 -29.34 -14.71 11.36
C ILE A 193 -30.14 -14.80 12.66
N GLY A 194 -31.37 -15.32 12.61
CA GLY A 194 -32.11 -15.70 13.82
C GLY A 194 -33.57 -16.09 13.57
N GLY A 195 -33.92 -17.34 13.92
CA GLY A 195 -35.31 -17.76 14.14
C GLY A 195 -35.74 -19.03 13.41
N ARG A 196 -35.35 -20.20 13.93
CA ARG A 196 -36.17 -21.41 13.75
C ARG A 196 -37.40 -21.25 14.66
N GLU A 197 -38.59 -21.21 14.07
CA GLU A 197 -39.82 -21.59 14.78
C GLU A 197 -40.30 -22.95 14.26
N GLU A 198 -40.87 -23.68 15.20
CA GLU A 198 -41.21 -25.09 15.22
C GLU A 198 -42.41 -25.42 14.30
N LEU A 199 -42.35 -26.59 13.64
CA LEU A 199 -43.46 -27.53 13.47
C LEU A 199 -42.90 -28.96 13.37
#